data_AF-A0A6A5KIY7-F1
#
_entry.id   AF-A0A6A5KIY7-F1
#
_cell.length_a   1.000
_cell.length_b   1.000
_cell.length_c   1.000
_cell.angle_alpha   90.00
_cell.angle_beta   90.00
_cell.angle_gamma   90.00
#
_symmetry.space_group_name_H-M   'P 1'
#
loop_
_entity.id
_entity.type
_entity.pdbx_description
1 polymer ?
#
loop_
_entity_poly.entity_id
_entity_poly.type
_entity_poly.pdbx_seq_one_letter_code
_entity_poly.pdbx_strand_id
1 'polypeptide(L)'
;MCITISTLTQATVPSAAADSTNQSPPQLQDPIDPSLQDHCPQVVNTTSAPAEPYIPSAIDPCSIMTNGQPSLFHLLTCGHIVAVDEHDRRCGANCLHAAVWVATPDETNTSPGFRDTVPNDAEFLFTMQSYIPRPYIPVLEKMVPAVTPKQLGDDLYCEVCNGIPFERYIIMFPPASEFDSTKTNPRLRRCLSLTRPIIAAATDLPDTVVQALLCSPFVRSDYWQYLGGHAHTLRCKHTVWSKEPRRCGCNCVCGETVMISAGTAGGVVICDECVFRAELVTRRWKALGSK
;
A
#
# COMPACT_ATOMS: atom_id res chain seq x y z
N MET A 1 14.31 12.77 -14.23
CA MET A 1 14.91 11.46 -13.87
C MET A 1 13.98 10.39 -14.41
N CYS A 2 14.30 9.80 -15.57
CA CYS A 2 13.70 8.53 -15.96
C CYS A 2 14.35 7.46 -15.09
N ILE A 3 13.57 6.67 -14.34
CA ILE A 3 14.12 5.51 -13.65
C ILE A 3 14.52 4.53 -14.74
N THR A 4 15.81 4.52 -15.09
CA THR A 4 16.32 3.62 -16.12
C THR A 4 16.55 2.30 -15.40
N ILE A 5 15.55 1.41 -15.43
CA ILE A 5 15.69 0.07 -14.85
C ILE A 5 16.69 -0.69 -15.73
N SER A 6 17.95 -0.70 -15.32
CA SER A 6 18.98 -1.51 -15.97
C SER A 6 18.58 -2.98 -15.90
N THR A 7 18.67 -3.65 -17.05
CA THR A 7 18.37 -5.06 -17.25
C THR A 7 19.23 -5.93 -16.33
N LEU A 8 18.61 -6.50 -15.29
CA LEU A 8 19.22 -7.49 -14.40
C LEU A 8 19.55 -8.78 -15.18
N THR A 9 20.82 -9.18 -15.14
CA THR A 9 21.37 -10.42 -15.68
C THR A 9 20.77 -11.64 -14.99
N GLN A 10 20.37 -12.64 -15.79
CA GLN A 10 19.73 -13.86 -15.31
C GLN A 10 20.75 -14.78 -14.62
N ALA A 11 20.53 -15.09 -13.35
CA ALA A 11 21.19 -16.20 -12.67
C ALA A 11 20.48 -17.50 -13.02
N THR A 12 21.24 -18.47 -13.53
CA THR A 12 20.78 -19.82 -13.90
C THR A 12 20.55 -20.64 -12.63
N VAL A 13 19.32 -21.12 -12.43
CA VAL A 13 18.96 -22.01 -11.32
C VAL A 13 19.01 -23.47 -11.81
N PRO A 14 19.72 -24.39 -11.12
CA PRO A 14 19.69 -25.80 -11.47
C PRO A 14 18.35 -26.46 -11.12
N SER A 15 17.86 -27.25 -12.07
CA SER A 15 16.63 -28.04 -11.97
C SER A 15 16.85 -29.27 -11.09
N ALA A 16 16.11 -29.36 -9.98
CA ALA A 16 16.05 -30.56 -9.14
C ALA A 16 14.76 -31.33 -9.45
N ALA A 17 14.93 -32.60 -9.82
CA ALA A 17 13.84 -33.56 -9.97
C ALA A 17 13.30 -33.96 -8.60
N ALA A 18 11.97 -33.95 -8.43
CA ALA A 18 11.29 -34.37 -7.23
C ALA A 18 10.68 -35.77 -7.41
N ASP A 19 11.13 -36.71 -6.56
CA ASP A 19 10.54 -38.02 -6.36
C ASP A 19 9.23 -37.88 -5.57
N SER A 20 8.16 -38.52 -6.07
CA SER A 20 6.84 -38.55 -5.44
C SER A 20 6.68 -39.79 -4.58
N THR A 21 6.84 -39.67 -3.26
CA THR A 21 6.38 -40.69 -2.31
C THR A 21 5.08 -40.23 -1.63
N ASN A 22 4.00 -40.92 -1.96
CA ASN A 22 2.69 -40.83 -1.34
C ASN A 22 2.78 -41.31 0.13
N GLN A 23 2.67 -40.40 1.09
CA GLN A 23 2.43 -40.74 2.50
C GLN A 23 1.14 -40.07 2.96
N SER A 24 0.25 -40.87 3.54
CA SER A 24 -1.01 -40.45 4.12
C SER A 24 -0.76 -39.52 5.32
N PRO A 25 -1.61 -38.50 5.54
CA PRO A 25 -1.44 -37.55 6.63
C PRO A 25 -1.72 -38.22 7.99
N PRO A 26 -0.88 -38.00 9.03
CA PRO A 26 -1.18 -38.43 10.37
C PRO A 26 -2.34 -37.58 10.93
N GLN A 27 -3.37 -38.24 11.46
CA GLN A 27 -4.41 -37.56 12.22
C GLN A 27 -3.86 -37.13 13.57
N LEU A 28 -3.66 -35.82 13.73
CA LEU A 28 -3.25 -35.20 14.99
C LEU A 28 -4.48 -34.61 15.66
N GLN A 29 -4.96 -35.26 16.72
CA GLN A 29 -5.92 -34.70 17.68
C GLN A 29 -5.36 -34.91 19.07
N ASP A 30 -4.45 -34.04 19.48
CA ASP A 30 -4.08 -33.92 20.89
C ASP A 30 -5.02 -32.89 21.55
N PRO A 31 -5.61 -33.21 22.72
CA PRO A 31 -6.42 -32.26 23.47
C PRO A 31 -5.53 -31.13 24.00
N ILE A 32 -5.95 -29.90 23.72
CA ILE A 32 -5.31 -28.69 24.21
C ILE A 32 -5.42 -28.66 25.74
N ASP A 33 -4.27 -28.69 26.41
CA ASP A 33 -4.16 -28.59 27.87
C ASP A 33 -4.67 -27.22 28.37
N PRO A 34 -5.77 -27.17 29.14
CA PRO A 34 -6.34 -25.92 29.65
C PRO A 34 -5.45 -25.23 30.70
N SER A 35 -4.38 -25.88 31.19
CA SER A 35 -3.45 -25.28 32.17
C SER A 35 -2.47 -24.26 31.56
N LEU A 36 -2.43 -24.10 30.23
CA LEU A 36 -1.59 -23.10 29.55
C LEU A 36 -2.24 -21.70 29.41
N GLN A 37 -3.45 -21.48 29.95
CA GLN A 37 -4.18 -20.20 29.81
C GLN A 37 -3.84 -19.13 30.87
N ASP A 38 -3.14 -19.46 31.96
CA ASP A 38 -2.94 -18.55 33.10
C ASP A 38 -1.57 -17.86 33.19
N HIS A 39 -0.77 -17.89 32.13
CA HIS A 39 0.49 -17.15 32.06
C HIS A 39 0.41 -16.03 31.03
N CYS A 40 -0.37 -15.00 31.36
CA CYS A 40 -0.19 -13.70 30.72
C CYS A 40 1.20 -13.19 31.12
N PRO A 41 2.16 -13.07 30.19
CA PRO A 41 3.48 -12.55 30.53
C PRO A 41 3.29 -11.13 31.07
N GLN A 42 3.62 -10.94 32.35
CA GLN A 42 3.62 -9.62 32.95
C GLN A 42 4.44 -8.70 32.06
N VAL A 43 3.88 -7.53 31.72
CA VAL A 43 4.51 -6.49 30.93
C VAL A 43 5.88 -6.19 31.54
N VAL A 44 6.91 -6.83 31.00
CA VAL A 44 8.27 -6.65 31.47
C VAL A 44 8.61 -5.22 31.10
N ASN A 45 8.80 -4.37 32.12
CA ASN A 45 9.43 -3.06 31.95
C ASN A 45 10.86 -3.31 31.46
N THR A 46 11.01 -3.53 30.15
CA THR A 46 12.30 -3.72 29.48
C THR A 46 13.13 -2.47 29.75
N THR A 47 14.11 -2.64 30.63
CA THR A 47 15.12 -1.65 30.93
C THR A 47 15.85 -1.34 29.62
N SER A 48 15.78 -0.08 29.21
CA SER A 48 16.18 0.49 27.92
C SER A 48 17.48 -0.10 27.35
N ALA A 49 17.37 -1.12 26.50
CA ALA A 49 18.36 -1.30 25.45
C ALA A 49 18.36 0.00 24.61
N PRO A 50 19.53 0.52 24.18
CA PRO A 50 19.57 1.68 23.31
C PRO A 50 18.73 1.35 22.08
N ALA A 51 17.60 2.03 21.93
CA ALA A 51 16.69 1.81 20.81
C ALA A 51 17.50 1.98 19.52
N GLU A 52 17.54 0.94 18.68
CA GLU A 52 18.07 1.11 17.33
C GLU A 52 17.32 2.29 16.70
N PRO A 53 18.03 3.20 16.01
CA PRO A 53 17.43 4.39 15.48
C PRO A 53 16.37 3.97 14.47
N TYR A 54 15.09 4.20 14.82
CA TYR A 54 13.96 3.99 13.94
C TYR A 54 14.26 4.62 12.58
N ILE A 55 14.31 3.79 11.53
CA ILE A 55 14.47 4.26 10.16
C ILE A 55 13.06 4.64 9.68
N PRO A 56 12.72 5.95 9.61
CA PRO A 56 11.44 6.36 9.05
C PRO A 56 11.32 5.80 7.65
N SER A 57 10.12 5.33 7.29
CA SER A 57 9.89 4.87 5.94
C SER A 57 10.22 6.01 4.97
N ALA A 58 11.23 5.81 4.12
CA ALA A 58 11.59 6.75 3.07
C ALA A 58 10.46 6.99 2.03
N ILE A 59 9.34 6.28 2.19
CA ILE A 59 8.14 6.37 1.37
C ILE A 59 7.09 7.18 2.12
N ASP A 60 6.78 8.35 1.56
CA ASP A 60 5.67 9.20 1.96
C ASP A 60 4.69 9.34 0.78
N PRO A 61 3.56 8.60 0.80
CA PRO A 61 2.62 8.59 -0.33
C PRO A 61 1.93 9.94 -0.53
N CYS A 62 1.79 10.36 -1.78
CA CYS A 62 1.09 11.59 -2.19
C CYS A 62 1.72 12.90 -1.68
N SER A 63 2.89 12.84 -1.05
CA SER A 63 3.62 14.03 -0.60
C SER A 63 4.14 14.86 -1.77
N ILE A 64 4.58 16.08 -1.49
CA ILE A 64 5.28 16.93 -2.45
C ILE A 64 6.78 16.82 -2.18
N MET A 65 7.54 16.46 -3.20
CA MET A 65 8.99 16.40 -3.14
C MET A 65 9.60 17.81 -3.01
N THR A 66 10.87 17.90 -2.62
CA THR A 66 11.59 19.17 -2.45
C THR A 66 11.65 20.04 -3.71
N ASN A 67 11.48 19.44 -4.89
CA ASN A 67 11.41 20.13 -6.18
C ASN A 67 9.99 20.59 -6.56
N GLY A 68 9.01 20.48 -5.64
CA GLY A 68 7.62 20.84 -5.86
C GLY A 68 6.81 19.84 -6.69
N GLN A 69 7.42 18.75 -7.15
CA GLN A 69 6.70 17.70 -7.88
C GLN A 69 5.99 16.74 -6.91
N PRO A 70 4.85 16.16 -7.31
CA PRO A 70 4.24 15.08 -6.52
C PRO A 70 5.19 13.88 -6.37
N SER A 71 5.09 13.22 -5.21
CA SER A 71 5.76 11.97 -4.87
C SER A 71 5.45 10.90 -5.90
N LEU A 72 6.42 9.99 -6.11
CA LEU A 72 6.24 8.81 -6.95
C LEU A 72 5.20 7.84 -6.36
N PHE A 73 5.07 7.84 -5.03
CA PHE A 73 4.30 6.82 -4.33
C PHE A 73 2.88 7.28 -4.06
N HIS A 74 1.92 6.40 -4.29
CA HIS A 74 0.53 6.62 -3.95
C HIS A 74 0.00 5.42 -3.18
N LEU A 75 -0.80 5.69 -2.16
CA LEU A 75 -1.58 4.69 -1.44
C LEU A 75 -2.96 4.62 -2.08
N LEU A 76 -3.33 3.46 -2.61
CA LEU A 76 -4.64 3.25 -3.24
C LEU A 76 -5.70 2.89 -2.20
N THR A 77 -6.98 3.08 -2.56
CA THR A 77 -8.13 2.70 -1.72
C THR A 77 -8.19 1.20 -1.44
N CYS A 78 -7.63 0.36 -2.32
CA CYS A 78 -7.44 -1.08 -2.08
C CYS A 78 -6.36 -1.40 -1.03
N GLY A 79 -5.63 -0.40 -0.54
CA GLY A 79 -4.61 -0.51 0.50
C GLY A 79 -3.21 -0.86 0.02
N HIS A 80 -3.01 -1.01 -1.30
CA HIS A 80 -1.69 -1.21 -1.89
C HIS A 80 -1.00 0.13 -2.19
N ILE A 81 0.32 0.14 -2.04
CA ILE A 81 1.18 1.24 -2.44
C ILE A 81 1.65 0.97 -3.86
N VAL A 82 1.60 1.98 -4.73
CA VAL A 82 2.09 1.91 -6.10
C VAL A 82 3.05 3.05 -6.39
N ALA A 83 3.93 2.87 -7.37
CA ALA A 83 4.81 3.91 -7.88
C ALA A 83 4.36 4.34 -9.29
N VAL A 84 4.15 5.63 -9.52
CA VAL A 84 3.79 6.16 -10.84
C VAL A 84 5.07 6.41 -11.64
N ASP A 85 5.23 5.71 -12.76
CA ASP A 85 6.39 5.82 -13.66
C ASP A 85 6.17 6.82 -14.81
N GLU A 86 5.09 7.59 -14.74
CA GLU A 86 4.76 8.63 -15.72
C GLU A 86 5.21 10.02 -15.23
N HIS A 87 5.22 10.98 -16.15
CA HIS A 87 5.46 12.39 -15.81
C HIS A 87 4.31 12.94 -14.94
N ASP A 88 3.07 12.53 -15.19
CA ASP A 88 1.93 12.96 -14.40
C ASP A 88 1.77 12.10 -13.14
N ARG A 89 2.35 12.60 -12.04
CA ARG A 89 2.35 11.95 -10.71
C ARG A 89 1.23 12.45 -9.80
N ARG A 90 0.18 13.06 -10.34
CA ARG A 90 -0.94 13.52 -9.51
C ARG A 90 -1.69 12.32 -8.91
N CYS A 91 -2.42 12.51 -7.82
CA CYS A 91 -3.29 11.46 -7.27
C CYS A 91 -4.38 11.07 -8.28
N GLY A 92 -4.71 9.78 -8.39
CA GLY A 92 -5.90 9.33 -9.13
C GLY A 92 -7.15 9.29 -8.26
N ALA A 93 -8.33 9.08 -8.86
CA ALA A 93 -9.62 8.95 -8.16
C ALA A 93 -9.60 7.81 -7.13
N ASN A 94 -9.01 6.67 -7.48
CA ASN A 94 -8.79 5.54 -6.56
C ASN A 94 -7.59 5.70 -5.61
N CYS A 95 -6.92 6.85 -5.57
CA CYS A 95 -5.92 7.13 -4.55
C CYS A 95 -6.62 7.46 -3.22
N LEU A 96 -6.14 6.90 -2.10
CA LEU A 96 -6.73 7.11 -0.78
C LEU A 96 -6.80 8.60 -0.43
N HIS A 97 -5.76 9.36 -0.74
CA HIS A 97 -5.75 10.80 -0.51
C HIS A 97 -6.91 11.50 -1.26
N ALA A 98 -7.08 11.23 -2.55
CA ALA A 98 -8.16 11.81 -3.33
C ALA A 98 -9.55 11.36 -2.83
N ALA A 99 -9.70 10.08 -2.50
CA ALA A 99 -10.95 9.53 -1.98
C ALA A 99 -11.36 10.16 -0.64
N VAL A 100 -10.40 10.40 0.26
CA VAL A 100 -10.67 11.09 1.53
C VAL A 100 -11.07 12.55 1.29
N TRP A 101 -10.38 13.25 0.38
CA TRP A 101 -10.67 14.64 0.05
C TRP A 101 -12.08 14.81 -0.54
N VAL A 102 -12.51 13.92 -1.44
CA VAL A 102 -13.87 13.94 -2.01
C VAL A 102 -14.93 13.63 -0.94
N ALA A 103 -14.61 12.79 0.05
CA ALA A 103 -15.53 12.41 1.11
C ALA A 103 -15.64 13.43 2.25
N THR A 104 -14.73 14.40 2.35
CA THR A 104 -14.84 15.51 3.31
C THR A 104 -15.75 16.60 2.71
N PRO A 105 -17.02 16.73 3.16
CA PRO A 105 -17.85 17.83 2.73
C PRO A 105 -17.16 19.12 3.13
N ASP A 106 -17.05 20.03 2.17
CA ASP A 106 -16.36 21.29 2.36
C ASP A 106 -17.19 22.17 3.31
N GLU A 107 -16.91 22.06 4.61
CA GLU A 107 -17.55 22.86 5.65
C GLU A 107 -17.27 24.36 5.45
N THR A 108 -16.26 24.72 4.64
CA THR A 108 -15.91 26.11 4.34
C THR A 108 -16.55 26.67 3.06
N ASN A 109 -17.15 25.84 2.21
CA ASN A 109 -17.84 26.26 0.99
C ASN A 109 -19.36 26.42 1.14
N THR A 110 -19.84 26.79 2.34
CA THR A 110 -21.15 27.45 2.49
C THR A 110 -21.08 28.91 2.00
N SER A 111 -20.61 29.12 0.76
CA SER A 111 -21.01 30.30 0.00
C SER A 111 -22.45 30.07 -0.49
N PRO A 112 -23.46 30.87 -0.08
CA PRO A 112 -24.88 30.57 -0.32
C PRO A 112 -25.37 30.58 -1.79
N GLY A 113 -24.51 30.51 -2.80
CA GLY A 113 -24.84 30.94 -4.16
C GLY A 113 -24.62 29.97 -5.31
N PHE A 114 -24.06 28.77 -5.13
CA PHE A 114 -23.72 27.88 -6.26
C PHE A 114 -24.26 26.46 -6.06
N ARG A 115 -25.59 26.34 -6.15
CA ARG A 115 -26.29 25.05 -6.25
C ARG A 115 -26.95 24.95 -7.62
N ASP A 116 -26.17 24.73 -8.67
CA ASP A 116 -26.71 24.26 -9.94
C ASP A 116 -25.94 23.02 -10.42
N THR A 117 -26.67 21.90 -10.34
CA THR A 117 -26.51 20.66 -11.11
C THR A 117 -25.11 20.04 -11.21
N VAL A 118 -24.71 19.30 -10.18
CA VAL A 118 -23.79 18.16 -10.36
C VAL A 118 -24.63 16.93 -10.74
N PRO A 119 -24.31 16.19 -11.83
CA PRO A 119 -25.06 15.00 -12.24
C PRO A 119 -25.00 13.89 -11.17
N ASN A 120 -26.14 13.22 -10.95
CA ASN A 120 -26.35 12.16 -9.95
C ASN A 120 -25.57 10.86 -10.19
N ASP A 121 -24.64 10.82 -11.15
CA ASP A 121 -23.96 9.58 -11.55
C ASP A 121 -22.80 9.19 -10.61
N ALA A 122 -22.53 9.99 -9.57
CA ALA A 122 -21.47 9.75 -8.59
C ALA A 122 -21.83 8.71 -7.49
N GLU A 123 -23.07 8.21 -7.43
CA GLU A 123 -23.47 7.20 -6.43
C GLU A 123 -22.71 5.87 -6.58
N PHE A 124 -22.14 5.56 -7.75
CA PHE A 124 -21.48 4.28 -8.01
C PHE A 124 -20.09 4.16 -7.36
N LEU A 125 -19.42 5.28 -7.02
CA LEU A 125 -18.14 5.26 -6.29
C LEU A 125 -18.31 5.12 -4.77
N PHE A 126 -19.52 5.32 -4.24
CA PHE A 126 -19.79 5.34 -2.80
C PHE A 126 -20.10 3.96 -2.20
N THR A 127 -20.42 2.95 -3.00
CA THR A 127 -20.90 1.65 -2.49
C THR A 127 -19.80 0.72 -1.94
N MET A 128 -18.52 1.01 -2.19
CA MET A 128 -17.38 0.36 -1.48
C MET A 128 -16.82 1.16 -0.30
N GLN A 129 -17.36 2.36 -0.02
CA GLN A 129 -16.88 3.30 1.01
C GLN A 129 -17.63 3.18 2.35
N SER A 130 -18.40 2.12 2.58
CA SER A 130 -19.37 2.05 3.69
C SER A 130 -18.78 2.02 5.10
N TYR A 131 -17.46 2.01 5.30
CA TYR A 131 -16.86 2.23 6.62
C TYR A 131 -15.38 2.66 6.47
N ILE A 132 -15.10 3.82 5.88
CA ILE A 132 -13.82 4.49 6.15
C ILE A 132 -14.07 5.33 7.42
N PRO A 133 -13.77 4.84 8.65
CA PRO A 133 -13.75 5.72 9.81
C PRO A 133 -12.83 6.88 9.45
N ARG A 134 -13.33 8.12 9.54
CA ARG A 134 -12.57 9.33 9.24
C ARG A 134 -11.29 9.23 10.08
N PRO A 135 -10.11 8.93 9.50
CA PRO A 135 -8.91 9.06 10.28
C PRO A 135 -8.84 10.55 10.59
N TYR A 136 -8.78 10.91 11.87
CA TYR A 136 -8.26 12.22 12.22
C TYR A 136 -6.86 12.26 11.59
N ILE A 137 -6.72 13.05 10.53
CA ILE A 137 -5.43 13.34 9.89
C ILE A 137 -5.01 14.70 10.45
N PRO A 138 -4.50 14.78 11.68
CA PRO A 138 -3.86 16.00 12.11
C PRO A 138 -2.60 16.13 11.25
N VAL A 139 -2.43 17.28 10.59
CA VAL A 139 -1.19 17.68 9.93
C VAL A 139 -0.96 17.10 8.51
N LEU A 140 -1.95 17.17 7.62
CA LEU A 140 -1.70 17.29 6.17
C LEU A 140 -2.09 18.68 5.64
N GLU A 141 -2.08 19.69 6.50
CA GLU A 141 -2.30 21.09 6.11
C GLU A 141 -1.09 21.71 5.38
N LYS A 142 0.08 21.08 5.45
CA LYS A 142 1.28 21.56 4.75
C LYS A 142 1.56 20.67 3.53
N MET A 143 1.26 21.23 2.36
CA MET A 143 1.74 20.80 1.04
C MET A 143 1.09 19.54 0.46
N VAL A 144 -0.23 19.42 0.55
CA VAL A 144 -0.96 18.43 -0.26
C VAL A 144 -1.64 19.13 -1.42
N PRO A 145 -1.40 18.70 -2.68
CA PRO A 145 -2.03 19.35 -3.82
C PRO A 145 -3.53 19.10 -3.79
N ALA A 146 -4.32 20.17 -3.96
CA ALA A 146 -5.76 20.07 -4.12
C ALA A 146 -6.13 19.12 -5.26
N VAL A 147 -7.15 18.29 -5.06
CA VAL A 147 -7.67 17.41 -6.11
C VAL A 147 -8.40 18.25 -7.14
N THR A 148 -7.89 18.25 -8.36
CA THR A 148 -8.50 18.92 -9.52
C THR A 148 -9.61 18.05 -10.12
N PRO A 149 -10.63 18.62 -10.79
CA PRO A 149 -11.67 17.85 -11.48
C PRO A 149 -11.12 16.85 -12.50
N LYS A 150 -9.94 17.11 -13.07
CA LYS A 150 -9.23 16.18 -13.97
C LYS A 150 -8.91 14.84 -13.30
N GLN A 151 -8.70 14.83 -11.99
CA GLN A 151 -8.34 13.61 -11.24
C GLN A 151 -9.55 12.73 -10.92
N LEU A 152 -10.78 13.25 -11.03
CA LEU A 152 -12.00 12.47 -10.78
C LEU A 152 -12.24 11.38 -11.83
N GLY A 153 -11.61 11.49 -13.00
CA GLY A 153 -11.63 10.47 -14.04
C GLY A 153 -10.34 9.62 -14.10
N ASP A 154 -9.27 9.92 -13.38
CA ASP A 154 -8.00 9.21 -13.62
C ASP A 154 -7.76 8.16 -12.54
N ASP A 155 -7.73 6.87 -12.89
CA ASP A 155 -7.40 5.80 -11.94
C ASP A 155 -5.94 5.38 -12.02
N LEU A 156 -5.35 5.04 -10.87
CA LEU A 156 -4.02 4.46 -10.78
C LEU A 156 -4.12 2.93 -10.84
N TYR A 157 -3.42 2.30 -11.78
CA TYR A 157 -3.47 0.83 -11.91
C TYR A 157 -2.81 0.12 -10.72
N CYS A 158 -3.32 -1.07 -10.36
CA CYS A 158 -2.74 -1.87 -9.29
C CYS A 158 -2.43 -3.28 -9.77
N GLU A 159 -1.18 -3.58 -10.10
CA GLU A 159 -0.78 -4.89 -10.61
C GLU A 159 -0.97 -6.00 -9.57
N VAL A 160 -0.88 -5.69 -8.27
CA VAL A 160 -1.08 -6.66 -7.19
C VAL A 160 -2.54 -7.14 -7.13
N CYS A 161 -3.49 -6.23 -7.32
CA CYS A 161 -4.92 -6.56 -7.36
C CYS A 161 -5.31 -7.24 -8.67
N ASN A 162 -4.79 -6.76 -9.80
CA ASN A 162 -5.18 -7.27 -11.11
C ASN A 162 -4.43 -8.54 -11.52
N GLY A 163 -3.26 -8.82 -10.93
CA GLY A 163 -2.43 -9.98 -11.24
C GLY A 163 -1.72 -9.91 -12.60
N ILE A 164 -1.76 -8.75 -13.26
CA ILE A 164 -1.28 -8.52 -14.62
C ILE A 164 -0.47 -7.22 -14.62
N PRO A 165 0.71 -7.17 -15.26
CA PRO A 165 1.46 -5.93 -15.48
C PRO A 165 0.69 -4.99 -16.38
N PHE A 166 0.87 -3.69 -16.18
CA PHE A 166 0.12 -2.67 -16.91
C PHE A 166 0.21 -2.82 -18.43
N GLU A 167 1.40 -3.10 -18.98
CA GLU A 167 1.59 -3.23 -20.43
C GLU A 167 0.77 -4.37 -21.02
N ARG A 168 0.62 -5.47 -20.25
CA ARG A 168 -0.15 -6.64 -20.66
C ARG A 168 -1.64 -6.37 -20.52
N TYR A 169 -2.04 -5.63 -19.50
CA TYR A 169 -3.41 -5.17 -19.36
C TYR A 169 -3.84 -4.33 -20.58
N ILE A 170 -3.03 -3.36 -21.01
CA ILE A 170 -3.34 -2.55 -22.19
C ILE A 170 -3.39 -3.37 -23.48
N ILE A 171 -2.58 -4.41 -23.62
CA ILE A 171 -2.65 -5.31 -24.79
C ILE A 171 -3.94 -6.14 -24.77
N MET A 172 -4.36 -6.63 -23.60
CA MET A 172 -5.56 -7.45 -23.44
C MET A 172 -6.86 -6.64 -23.50
N PHE A 173 -6.80 -5.41 -23.02
CA PHE A 173 -7.91 -4.46 -22.94
C PHE A 173 -7.48 -3.16 -23.60
N PRO A 174 -7.25 -3.17 -24.94
CA PRO A 174 -6.85 -1.97 -25.64
C PRO A 174 -7.97 -0.93 -25.47
N PRO A 175 -7.63 0.33 -25.18
CA PRO A 175 -8.64 1.38 -25.08
C PRO A 175 -9.46 1.38 -26.37
N ALA A 176 -10.79 1.24 -26.23
CA ALA A 176 -11.71 1.11 -27.36
C ALA A 176 -11.63 2.37 -28.22
N SER A 177 -10.91 2.26 -29.35
CA SER A 177 -10.59 3.31 -30.33
C SER A 177 -9.97 4.58 -29.74
N GLU A 178 -8.67 4.76 -30.03
CA GLU A 178 -7.94 6.04 -30.12
C GLU A 178 -8.43 7.16 -29.21
N PHE A 179 -7.66 7.45 -28.15
CA PHE A 179 -7.45 8.78 -27.53
C PHE A 179 -8.24 9.94 -28.15
N ASP A 180 -9.57 9.90 -28.06
CA ASP A 180 -10.40 11.05 -28.30
C ASP A 180 -10.16 11.90 -27.06
N SER A 181 -9.24 12.85 -27.17
CA SER A 181 -8.91 13.80 -26.10
C SER A 181 -10.13 14.55 -25.56
N THR A 182 -11.28 14.40 -26.23
CA THR A 182 -12.58 14.96 -25.87
C THR A 182 -13.48 14.01 -25.06
N LYS A 183 -13.23 12.69 -25.05
CA LYS A 183 -14.02 11.74 -24.27
C LYS A 183 -13.44 11.53 -22.88
N THR A 184 -14.23 11.91 -21.90
CA THR A 184 -14.09 11.79 -20.44
C THR A 184 -14.03 10.33 -19.93
N ASN A 185 -13.46 9.40 -20.72
CA ASN A 185 -13.24 8.04 -20.25
C ASN A 185 -12.10 8.04 -19.23
N PRO A 186 -12.23 7.26 -18.15
CA PRO A 186 -11.24 7.29 -17.11
C PRO A 186 -9.88 6.83 -17.64
N ARG A 187 -8.86 7.67 -17.53
CA ARG A 187 -7.51 7.30 -17.96
C ARG A 187 -6.87 6.47 -16.86
N LEU A 188 -6.76 5.18 -17.12
CA LEU A 188 -5.98 4.28 -16.29
C LEU A 188 -4.48 4.59 -16.49
N ARG A 189 -3.83 5.15 -15.47
CA ARG A 189 -2.42 5.52 -15.52
C ARG A 189 -1.51 4.37 -15.15
N ARG A 190 -0.36 4.30 -15.82
CA ARG A 190 0.65 3.28 -15.59
C ARG A 190 1.26 3.45 -14.21
N CYS A 191 1.12 2.40 -13.42
CA CYS A 191 1.66 2.31 -12.08
C CYS A 191 2.40 0.99 -11.93
N LEU A 192 3.57 1.06 -11.33
CA LEU A 192 4.39 -0.09 -11.00
C LEU A 192 4.00 -0.59 -9.61
N SER A 193 3.83 -1.90 -9.47
CA SER A 193 3.70 -2.50 -8.16
C SER A 193 5.00 -2.38 -7.36
N LEU A 194 4.86 -2.23 -6.04
CA LEU A 194 5.98 -1.99 -5.15
C LEU A 194 6.78 -3.28 -4.92
N THR A 195 7.80 -3.52 -5.74
CA THR A 195 8.76 -4.63 -5.58
C THR A 195 10.00 -4.17 -4.82
N ARG A 196 10.81 -5.09 -4.26
CA ARG A 196 12.08 -4.71 -3.60
C ARG A 196 13.00 -3.86 -4.51
N PRO A 197 13.23 -4.21 -5.79
CA PRO A 197 14.04 -3.38 -6.67
C PRO A 197 13.46 -1.98 -6.91
N ILE A 198 12.13 -1.85 -6.99
CA ILE A 198 11.48 -0.54 -7.14
C ILE A 198 11.67 0.29 -5.86
N ILE A 199 11.54 -0.31 -4.68
CA ILE A 199 11.80 0.38 -3.40
C ILE A 199 13.25 0.84 -3.36
N ALA A 200 14.21 -0.05 -3.59
CA ALA A 200 15.65 0.26 -3.58
C ALA A 200 15.96 1.41 -4.56
N ALA A 201 15.53 1.28 -5.82
CA ALA A 201 15.80 2.28 -6.85
C ALA A 201 15.16 3.65 -6.57
N ALA A 202 13.95 3.68 -5.99
CA ALA A 202 13.24 4.93 -5.75
C ALA A 202 13.66 5.62 -4.44
N THR A 203 14.25 4.88 -3.49
CA THR A 203 14.67 5.41 -2.18
C THR A 203 16.18 5.51 -2.01
N ASP A 204 16.95 5.00 -2.98
CA ASP A 204 18.42 4.87 -2.91
C ASP A 204 18.90 4.11 -1.67
N LEU A 205 18.07 3.19 -1.18
CA LEU A 205 18.38 2.35 -0.03
C LEU A 205 19.01 1.03 -0.47
N PRO A 206 19.99 0.51 0.28
CA PRO A 206 20.56 -0.81 0.02
C PRO A 206 19.52 -1.90 0.31
N ASP A 207 19.62 -3.03 -0.41
CA ASP A 207 18.68 -4.16 -0.30
C ASP A 207 18.49 -4.67 1.14
N THR A 208 19.55 -4.64 1.95
CA THR A 208 19.50 -5.04 3.37
C THR A 208 18.58 -4.13 4.19
N VAL A 209 18.60 -2.83 3.92
CA VAL A 209 17.71 -1.86 4.57
C VAL A 209 16.30 -1.99 4.02
N VAL A 210 16.14 -2.17 2.70
CA VAL A 210 14.82 -2.44 2.11
C VAL A 210 14.17 -3.65 2.76
N GLN A 211 14.91 -4.75 2.94
CA GLN A 211 14.39 -5.94 3.61
C GLN A 211 14.00 -5.67 5.07
N ALA A 212 14.75 -4.84 5.79
CA ALA A 212 14.44 -4.46 7.17
C ALA A 212 13.19 -3.56 7.28
N LEU A 213 12.84 -2.82 6.22
CA LEU A 213 11.61 -2.01 6.17
C LEU A 213 10.33 -2.84 5.99
N LEU A 214 10.45 -4.07 5.48
CA LEU A 214 9.31 -4.94 5.22
C LEU A 214 8.77 -5.55 6.52
N CYS A 215 7.46 -5.46 6.70
CA CYS A 215 6.76 -6.03 7.84
C CYS A 215 6.09 -7.33 7.42
N SER A 216 6.52 -8.44 8.03
CA SER A 216 6.02 -9.78 7.70
C SER A 216 4.57 -9.96 8.16
N PRO A 217 3.74 -10.70 7.42
CA PRO A 217 2.39 -11.04 7.87
C PRO A 217 2.39 -11.78 9.21
N PHE A 218 1.38 -11.50 10.01
CA PHE A 218 1.18 -12.11 11.31
C PHE A 218 -0.25 -12.66 11.41
N VAL A 219 -0.37 -13.95 11.69
CA VAL A 219 -1.65 -14.69 11.59
C VAL A 219 -2.43 -14.71 12.92
N ARG A 220 -1.83 -14.31 14.04
CA ARG A 220 -2.46 -14.45 15.37
C ARG A 220 -3.14 -13.17 15.84
N SER A 221 -4.46 -13.15 15.75
CA SER A 221 -5.29 -12.00 16.16
C SER A 221 -5.43 -11.82 17.67
N ASP A 222 -5.33 -12.91 18.40
CA ASP A 222 -5.58 -12.99 19.84
C ASP A 222 -4.51 -12.27 20.68
N TYR A 223 -3.31 -12.03 20.14
CA TYR A 223 -2.20 -11.43 20.89
C TYR A 223 -2.09 -9.91 20.77
N TRP A 224 -2.91 -9.23 19.96
CA TRP A 224 -2.69 -7.83 19.59
C TRP A 224 -2.58 -6.84 20.76
N GLN A 225 -3.27 -7.10 21.86
CA GLN A 225 -3.34 -6.18 23.00
C GLN A 225 -2.03 -6.07 23.78
N TYR A 226 -1.10 -7.00 23.58
CA TYR A 226 0.15 -7.06 24.35
C TYR A 226 1.38 -6.59 23.57
N LEU A 227 1.22 -6.18 22.31
CA LEU A 227 2.33 -6.11 21.35
C LEU A 227 2.87 -4.69 21.08
N GLY A 228 2.61 -3.73 21.98
CA GLY A 228 3.46 -2.54 22.16
C GLY A 228 3.83 -1.72 20.91
N GLY A 229 2.95 -1.64 19.90
CA GLY A 229 3.23 -0.89 18.67
C GLY A 229 4.03 -1.63 17.58
N HIS A 230 4.20 -2.96 17.71
CA HIS A 230 4.81 -3.78 16.66
C HIS A 230 3.80 -4.25 15.60
N ALA A 231 2.59 -4.58 16.04
CA ALA A 231 1.57 -5.14 15.17
C ALA A 231 0.74 -4.03 14.53
N HIS A 232 0.50 -4.18 13.22
CA HIS A 232 -0.32 -3.25 12.46
C HIS A 232 -1.30 -4.00 11.58
N THR A 233 -2.58 -3.65 11.65
CA THR A 233 -3.56 -4.03 10.63
C THR A 233 -3.53 -2.96 9.54
N LEU A 234 -3.32 -3.37 8.29
CA LEU A 234 -3.18 -2.50 7.15
C LEU A 234 -4.46 -2.46 6.29
N ARG A 235 -4.60 -1.41 5.47
CA ARG A 235 -5.71 -1.26 4.51
C ARG A 235 -5.76 -2.38 3.45
N CYS A 236 -4.62 -2.99 3.13
CA CYS A 236 -4.57 -4.19 2.28
C CYS A 236 -5.13 -5.44 2.98
N LYS A 237 -5.65 -5.30 4.21
CA LYS A 237 -6.24 -6.33 5.07
C LYS A 237 -5.23 -7.30 5.69
N HIS A 238 -3.95 -7.16 5.40
CA HIS A 238 -2.92 -7.90 6.12
C HIS A 238 -2.68 -7.29 7.49
N THR A 239 -2.61 -8.15 8.51
CA THR A 239 -1.95 -7.81 9.76
C THR A 239 -0.48 -8.15 9.63
N VAL A 240 0.38 -7.20 9.95
CA VAL A 240 1.83 -7.34 9.85
C VAL A 240 2.51 -7.09 11.19
N TRP A 241 3.70 -7.65 11.34
CA TRP A 241 4.60 -7.44 12.44
C TRP A 241 5.79 -6.60 11.97
N SER A 242 6.04 -5.47 12.64
CA SER A 242 7.24 -4.67 12.45
C SER A 242 8.35 -5.17 13.37
N LYS A 243 9.57 -5.29 12.84
CA LYS A 243 10.74 -5.75 13.58
C LYS A 243 11.01 -4.86 14.80
N GLU A 244 10.94 -3.55 14.60
CA GLU A 244 11.03 -2.54 15.64
C GLU A 244 9.65 -1.94 15.92
N PRO A 245 9.31 -1.64 17.18
CA PRO A 245 8.03 -1.00 17.49
C PRO A 245 7.99 0.38 16.84
N ARG A 246 6.91 0.67 16.12
CA ARG A 246 6.77 1.94 15.39
C ARG A 246 5.36 2.47 15.45
N ARG A 247 5.22 3.76 15.12
CA ARG A 247 3.91 4.38 14.99
C ARG A 247 3.16 3.81 13.78
N CYS A 248 1.83 3.82 13.87
CA CYS A 248 0.98 3.48 12.74
C CYS A 248 1.30 4.38 11.53
N GLY A 249 1.36 3.75 10.36
CA GLY A 249 1.50 4.42 9.07
C GLY A 249 0.18 4.95 8.53
N CYS A 250 0.23 5.77 7.49
CA CYS A 250 -0.98 6.27 6.80
C CYS A 250 -1.83 5.15 6.16
N ASN A 251 -1.24 3.96 5.95
CA ASN A 251 -1.92 2.77 5.46
C ASN A 251 -2.42 1.82 6.55
N CYS A 252 -2.29 2.17 7.84
CA CYS A 252 -2.85 1.39 8.93
C CYS A 252 -4.36 1.65 9.09
N VAL A 253 -5.07 0.63 9.59
CA VAL A 253 -6.47 0.69 10.06
C VAL A 253 -6.59 0.32 11.54
N CYS A 254 -5.47 0.38 12.26
CA CYS A 254 -5.45 0.17 13.71
C CYS A 254 -6.33 1.24 14.35
N GLY A 255 -7.33 0.84 15.14
CA GLY A 255 -8.37 1.74 15.66
C GLY A 255 -7.84 2.92 16.48
N GLU A 256 -8.75 3.86 16.79
CA GLU A 256 -8.53 5.16 17.47
C GLU A 256 -7.76 5.08 18.81
N THR A 257 -7.60 3.88 19.38
CA THR A 257 -6.94 3.66 20.67
C THR A 257 -5.41 3.59 20.60
N VAL A 258 -4.80 3.45 19.42
CA VAL A 258 -3.34 3.55 19.32
C VAL A 258 -2.99 5.02 19.39
N MET A 259 -2.60 5.50 20.59
CA MET A 259 -2.23 6.88 20.85
C MET A 259 -1.27 7.43 19.78
N ILE A 260 -1.83 8.12 18.79
CA ILE A 260 -1.06 8.92 17.85
C ILE A 260 -0.68 10.16 18.65
N SER A 261 0.48 10.11 19.33
CA SER A 261 1.08 11.32 19.88
C SER A 261 1.14 12.34 18.74
N ALA A 262 0.50 13.50 18.93
CA ALA A 262 0.07 14.45 17.91
C ALA A 262 1.19 15.19 17.13
N GLY A 263 2.32 14.56 16.87
CA GLY A 263 3.41 15.11 16.07
C GLY A 263 3.94 14.06 15.11
N THR A 264 3.69 14.24 13.81
CA THR A 264 4.11 13.43 12.66
C THR A 264 3.53 12.01 12.62
N ALA A 265 2.63 11.76 11.65
CA ALA A 265 2.28 10.40 11.24
C ALA A 265 3.57 9.63 10.91
N GLY A 266 3.69 8.39 11.39
CA GLY A 266 4.70 7.50 10.81
C GLY A 266 4.36 7.35 9.34
N GLY A 267 5.34 7.34 8.42
CA GLY A 267 5.07 7.35 6.99
C GLY A 267 4.18 6.20 6.52
N VAL A 268 4.76 5.09 6.06
CA VAL A 268 4.01 3.92 5.62
C VAL A 268 4.59 2.63 6.19
N VAL A 269 3.71 1.67 6.50
CA VAL A 269 4.10 0.30 6.91
C VAL A 269 4.07 -0.58 5.68
N ILE A 270 5.23 -1.05 5.23
CA ILE A 270 5.35 -1.83 3.97
C ILE A 270 5.06 -3.30 4.27
N CYS A 271 4.00 -3.84 3.68
CA CYS A 271 3.63 -5.24 3.85
C CYS A 271 4.50 -6.15 2.97
N ASP A 272 5.24 -7.06 3.59
CA ASP A 272 6.11 -8.03 2.88
C ASP A 272 5.31 -8.91 1.90
N GLU A 273 4.10 -9.35 2.29
CA GLU A 273 3.23 -10.15 1.41
C GLU A 273 2.80 -9.38 0.15
N CYS A 274 2.45 -8.10 0.28
CA CYS A 274 2.10 -7.28 -0.88
C CYS A 274 3.29 -7.09 -1.83
N VAL A 275 4.50 -6.90 -1.28
CA VAL A 275 5.75 -6.80 -2.05
C VAL A 275 6.08 -8.13 -2.73
N PHE A 276 5.94 -9.25 -2.02
CA PHE A 276 6.13 -10.58 -2.59
C PHE A 276 5.14 -10.87 -3.73
N ARG A 277 3.86 -10.52 -3.56
CA ARG A 277 2.85 -10.67 -4.61
C ARG A 277 3.15 -9.81 -5.84
N ALA A 278 3.62 -8.58 -5.64
CA ALA A 278 4.08 -7.72 -6.73
C ALA A 278 5.21 -8.40 -7.53
N GLU A 279 6.23 -8.89 -6.84
CA GLU A 279 7.35 -9.60 -7.47
C GLU A 279 6.90 -10.88 -8.19
N LEU A 280 5.91 -11.59 -7.66
CA LEU A 280 5.35 -12.78 -8.29
C LEU A 280 4.64 -12.44 -9.61
N VAL A 281 3.88 -11.35 -9.66
CA VAL A 281 3.27 -10.83 -10.90
C VAL A 281 4.37 -10.52 -11.91
N THR A 282 5.40 -9.75 -11.53
CA THR A 282 6.51 -9.43 -12.43
C THR A 282 7.23 -10.68 -12.94
N ARG A 283 7.53 -11.64 -12.06
CA ARG A 283 8.24 -12.89 -12.42
C ARG A 283 7.44 -13.75 -13.40
N ARG A 284 6.14 -13.96 -13.16
CA ARG A 284 5.28 -14.75 -14.04
C ARG A 284 5.28 -14.21 -15.47
N TRP A 285 5.22 -12.89 -15.63
CA TRP A 285 5.15 -12.27 -16.94
C TRP A 285 6.49 -12.15 -17.67
N LYS A 286 7.60 -12.00 -16.93
CA LYS A 286 8.95 -12.13 -17.53
C LYS A 286 9.16 -13.52 -18.14
N ALA A 287 8.67 -14.58 -17.47
CA ALA A 287 8.74 -15.95 -17.98
C ALA A 287 7.90 -16.18 -19.25
N LEU A 288 6.76 -15.48 -19.39
CA LEU A 288 5.92 -15.57 -20.59
C LEU A 288 6.47 -14.81 -21.80
N GLY A 289 7.19 -13.71 -21.58
CA GLY A 289 7.74 -12.87 -22.65
C GLY A 289 9.09 -13.30 -23.23
N SER A 290 9.68 -14.40 -22.74
CA SER A 290 10.96 -14.92 -23.23
C SER A 290 10.80 -16.02 -24.30
N LYS A 291 9.61 -16.15 -24.89
CA LYS A 291 9.30 -17.05 -26.00
C LYS A 291 9.07 -16.23 -27.26
#